data_AF-A0A949JZ24-F1
#
_entry.id   AF-A0A949JZ24-F1
#
_cell.length_a   1.000
_cell.length_b   1.000
_cell.length_c   1.000
_cell.angle_alpha   90.00
_cell.angle_beta   90.00
_cell.angle_gamma   90.00
#
_symmetry.space_group_name_H-M   'P 1'
#
loop_
_entity.id
_entity.type
_entity.pdbx_description
1 polymer ?
#
loop_
_entity_poly.entity_id
_entity_poly.type
_entity_poly.pdbx_seq_one_letter_code
_entity_poly.pdbx_strand_id
1 'polypeptide(L)'
;MDDFFEFLSFEGTVISVANADEQCCTQRITVRNDDNSVVNFIATPNTYFVDHIQVNPGMRVTGWYSANAPAPLIYPPQYTAIAMAESLSWRSVKIDRFDDNLISYDGTLRLILSPYTIIETQNGQLYYCKLAGHVLAVQYTATTRSIPAQTVPERITVLCVDEPQ
;
A
#
# COMPACT_ATOMS: atom_id res chain seq x y z
N MET A 1 -10.27 22.24 4.91
CA MET A 1 -10.17 21.85 3.50
C MET A 1 -9.62 20.46 3.58
N ASP A 2 -10.49 19.46 3.55
CA ASP A 2 -10.08 18.06 3.78
C ASP A 2 -9.07 17.70 2.70
N ASP A 3 -7.84 17.43 3.12
CA ASP A 3 -6.80 16.96 2.22
C ASP A 3 -7.23 15.56 1.75
N PHE A 4 -7.54 15.45 0.45
CA PHE A 4 -7.96 14.19 -0.15
C PHE A 4 -6.74 13.26 -0.17
N PHE A 5 -6.63 12.35 0.79
CA PHE A 5 -5.58 11.31 0.80
C PHE A 5 -5.94 10.19 -0.16
N GLU A 6 -5.70 10.42 -1.45
CA GLU A 6 -5.80 9.37 -2.47
C GLU A 6 -4.44 8.65 -2.61
N PHE A 7 -4.48 7.33 -2.77
CA PHE A 7 -3.30 6.51 -3.01
C PHE A 7 -3.33 5.93 -4.41
N LEU A 8 -2.25 6.18 -5.15
CA LEU A 8 -2.01 5.56 -6.44
C LEU A 8 -1.11 4.35 -6.27
N SER A 9 -1.10 3.48 -7.28
CA SER A 9 -0.25 2.29 -7.29
C SER A 9 0.42 2.10 -8.63
N PHE A 10 1.61 1.50 -8.58
CA PHE A 10 2.32 1.02 -9.77
C PHE A 10 2.72 -0.42 -9.55
N GLU A 11 2.32 -1.29 -10.49
CA GLU A 11 2.62 -2.71 -10.47
C GLU A 11 3.63 -3.05 -11.56
N GLY A 12 4.61 -3.90 -11.23
CA GLY A 12 5.59 -4.36 -12.20
C GLY A 12 6.65 -5.27 -11.60
N THR A 13 7.69 -5.56 -12.38
CA THR A 13 8.83 -6.38 -11.98
C THR A 13 9.95 -5.51 -11.44
N VAL A 14 10.53 -5.90 -10.31
CA VAL A 14 11.70 -5.25 -9.71
C VAL A 14 12.92 -5.50 -10.58
N ILE A 15 13.57 -4.42 -11.00
CA ILE A 15 14.79 -4.44 -11.81
C ILE A 15 16.04 -4.33 -10.94
N SER A 16 15.99 -3.49 -9.90
CA SER A 16 17.10 -3.30 -8.99
C SER A 16 16.63 -2.79 -7.63
N VAL A 17 17.44 -3.09 -6.61
CA VAL A 17 17.33 -2.56 -5.25
C VAL A 17 18.70 -1.99 -4.90
N ALA A 18 18.75 -0.73 -4.49
CA ALA A 18 19.97 -0.04 -4.13
C ALA A 18 19.73 0.91 -2.96
N ASN A 19 20.78 1.30 -2.23
CA ASN A 19 20.65 2.35 -1.22
C ASN A 19 20.33 3.70 -1.91
N ALA A 20 19.41 4.45 -1.32
CA ALA A 20 19.01 5.78 -1.81
C ALA A 20 19.76 6.92 -1.11
N ASP A 21 20.27 6.67 0.09
CA ASP A 21 21.09 7.60 0.87
C ASP A 21 22.40 6.96 1.35
N GLU A 22 23.30 7.79 1.89
CA GLU A 22 24.57 7.34 2.50
C GLU A 22 24.35 6.61 3.83
N GLN A 23 23.23 6.89 4.51
CA GLN A 23 22.91 6.31 5.82
C GLN A 23 22.38 4.87 5.72
N CYS A 24 22.09 4.39 4.50
CA CYS A 24 21.53 3.09 4.18
C CYS A 24 20.14 2.81 4.79
N CYS A 25 19.47 3.83 5.33
CA CYS A 25 18.14 3.71 5.93
C CYS A 25 17.02 3.82 4.89
N THR A 26 17.34 4.33 3.70
CA THR A 26 16.41 4.38 2.58
C THR A 26 16.93 3.58 1.40
N GLN A 27 16.00 2.94 0.69
CA GLN A 27 16.31 2.12 -0.48
C GLN A 27 15.54 2.62 -1.69
N ARG A 28 16.21 2.66 -2.84
CA ARG A 28 15.60 2.88 -4.15
C ARG A 28 15.31 1.52 -4.77
N ILE A 29 14.04 1.27 -5.04
CA ILE A 29 13.54 0.07 -5.71
C ILE A 29 13.05 0.48 -7.09
N THR A 30 13.73 0.05 -8.14
CA THR A 30 13.34 0.35 -9.53
C THR A 30 12.40 -0.73 -10.03
N VAL A 31 11.19 -0.34 -10.46
CA VAL A 31 10.13 -1.25 -10.92
C VAL A 31 9.77 -0.92 -12.36
N ARG A 32 9.62 -1.96 -13.20
CA ARG A 32 9.21 -1.85 -14.60
C ARG A 32 7.92 -2.63 -14.84
N ASN A 33 6.91 -2.01 -15.41
CA ASN A 33 5.67 -2.70 -15.80
C ASN A 33 5.77 -3.35 -17.18
N ASP A 34 4.70 -4.01 -17.60
CA ASP A 34 4.65 -4.75 -18.87
C ASP A 34 4.70 -3.82 -20.10
N ASP A 35 4.34 -2.55 -19.94
CA ASP A 35 4.43 -1.50 -20.97
C ASP A 35 5.82 -0.84 -21.05
N ASN A 36 6.84 -1.40 -20.39
CA ASN A 36 8.19 -0.85 -20.25
C ASN A 36 8.27 0.53 -19.54
N SER A 37 7.19 1.00 -18.91
CA SER A 37 7.26 2.16 -18.03
C SER A 37 8.07 1.80 -16.78
N VAL A 38 8.89 2.74 -16.31
CA VAL A 38 9.78 2.55 -15.17
C VAL A 38 9.48 3.60 -14.11
N VAL A 39 9.42 3.19 -12.85
CA VAL A 39 9.34 4.09 -11.70
C VAL A 39 10.40 3.69 -10.67
N ASN A 40 10.81 4.65 -9.85
CA ASN A 40 11.63 4.41 -8.68
C ASN A 40 10.80 4.62 -7.42
N PHE A 41 10.65 3.58 -6.62
CA PHE A 41 10.12 3.71 -5.27
C PHE A 41 11.25 4.01 -4.30
N ILE A 42 11.07 5.04 -3.47
CA ILE A 42 11.91 5.32 -2.31
C ILE A 42 11.25 4.67 -1.10
N ALA A 43 11.81 3.54 -0.66
CA ALA A 43 11.44 2.87 0.56
C ALA A 43 12.17 3.54 1.74
N THR A 44 11.38 3.98 2.72
CA THR A 44 11.85 4.63 3.96
C THR A 44 11.61 3.68 5.14
N PRO A 45 12.12 3.98 6.35
CA PRO A 45 11.78 3.21 7.55
C PRO A 45 10.28 3.13 7.84
N ASN A 46 9.47 4.04 7.30
CA ASN A 46 8.01 4.08 7.46
C ASN A 46 7.26 3.33 6.34
N THR A 47 7.95 2.84 5.31
CA THR A 47 7.34 2.06 4.24
C THR A 47 6.93 0.70 4.76
N TYR A 48 5.65 0.36 4.66
CA TYR A 48 5.16 -0.96 5.06
C TYR A 48 5.32 -2.00 3.95
N PHE A 49 6.09 -3.04 4.23
CA PHE A 49 6.14 -4.21 3.35
C PHE A 49 5.10 -5.22 3.83
N VAL A 50 4.08 -5.46 3.01
CA VAL A 50 3.01 -6.42 3.32
C VAL A 50 3.63 -7.80 3.52
N ASP A 51 3.23 -8.49 4.60
CA ASP A 51 3.79 -9.75 5.08
C ASP A 51 5.31 -9.71 5.39
N HIS A 52 5.87 -8.51 5.57
CA HIS A 52 7.31 -8.31 5.79
C HIS A 52 8.19 -8.92 4.68
N ILE A 53 7.70 -8.89 3.44
CA ILE A 53 8.47 -9.39 2.30
C ILE A 53 9.82 -8.68 2.17
N GLN A 54 10.82 -9.43 1.71
CA GLN A 54 12.10 -8.89 1.28
C GLN A 54 12.10 -8.76 -0.24
N VAL A 55 12.13 -7.52 -0.73
CA VAL A 55 12.04 -7.24 -2.17
C VAL A 55 13.38 -7.51 -2.85
N ASN A 56 13.35 -8.31 -3.92
CA ASN A 56 14.52 -8.70 -4.70
C ASN A 56 14.29 -8.49 -6.21
N PRO A 57 15.36 -8.25 -6.99
CA PRO A 57 15.26 -8.22 -8.46
C PRO A 57 14.57 -9.47 -9.02
N GLY A 58 13.66 -9.28 -9.96
CA GLY A 58 12.84 -10.34 -10.57
C GLY A 58 11.49 -10.58 -9.90
N MET A 59 11.25 -10.06 -8.70
CA MET A 59 9.93 -10.15 -8.05
C MET A 59 8.91 -9.23 -8.73
N ARG A 60 7.65 -9.69 -8.82
CA ARG A 60 6.53 -8.84 -9.24
C ARG A 60 5.89 -8.21 -8.02
N VAL A 61 5.85 -6.89 -7.97
CA VAL A 61 5.40 -6.12 -6.80
C VAL A 61 4.42 -5.03 -7.22
N THR A 62 3.61 -4.61 -6.27
CA THR A 62 2.78 -3.41 -6.35
C THR A 62 3.25 -2.47 -5.26
N GLY A 63 3.60 -1.24 -5.65
CA GLY A 63 3.96 -0.17 -4.72
C GLY A 63 2.88 0.90 -4.68
N TRP A 64 2.53 1.37 -3.49
CA TRP A 64 1.55 2.44 -3.28
C TRP A 64 2.23 3.72 -2.82
N TYR A 65 1.75 4.85 -3.32
CA TYR A 65 2.27 6.19 -3.02
C TYR A 65 1.13 7.22 -2.99
N SER A 66 1.37 8.36 -2.34
CA SER A 66 0.39 9.43 -2.26
C SER A 66 0.17 10.09 -3.61
N ALA A 67 -1.10 10.27 -4.02
CA ALA A 67 -1.47 11.03 -5.21
C ALA A 67 -1.10 12.52 -5.11
N ASN A 68 -1.00 13.04 -3.88
CA ASN A 68 -0.64 14.43 -3.60
C ASN A 68 0.87 14.69 -3.64
N ALA A 69 1.68 13.64 -3.85
CA ALA A 69 3.11 13.83 -4.06
C ALA A 69 3.32 14.70 -5.32
N PRO A 70 4.16 15.76 -5.24
CA PRO A 70 4.44 16.59 -6.40
C PRO A 70 4.87 15.73 -7.59
N ALA A 71 4.25 15.94 -8.76
CA ALA A 71 4.60 15.22 -9.97
C ALA A 71 6.11 15.39 -10.25
N PRO A 72 6.92 14.31 -10.24
CA PRO A 72 8.37 14.44 -10.39
C PRO A 72 8.73 14.94 -11.80
N LEU A 73 9.53 15.99 -11.89
CA LEU A 73 10.07 16.49 -13.17
C LEU A 73 11.33 15.71 -13.65
N ILE A 74 11.59 14.56 -13.05
CA ILE A 74 12.77 13.72 -13.32
C ILE A 74 12.34 12.33 -13.81
N TYR A 75 13.09 11.76 -14.75
CA TYR A 75 12.83 10.42 -15.28
C TYR A 75 13.96 9.43 -14.86
N PRO A 76 13.62 8.21 -14.38
CA PRO A 76 12.27 7.77 -14.04
C PRO A 76 11.68 8.57 -12.87
N PRO A 77 10.35 8.76 -12.82
CA PRO A 77 9.71 9.42 -11.69
C PRO A 77 10.01 8.66 -10.40
N GLN A 78 10.15 9.41 -9.31
CA GLN A 78 10.47 8.87 -7.99
C GLN A 78 9.30 9.11 -7.04
N TYR A 79 8.86 8.07 -6.34
CA TYR A 79 7.75 8.12 -5.40
C TYR A 79 8.16 7.54 -4.05
N THR A 80 7.88 8.25 -2.97
CA THR A 80 8.01 7.68 -1.62
C THR A 80 6.94 6.61 -1.43
N ALA A 81 7.37 5.37 -1.18
CA ALA A 81 6.46 4.25 -1.01
C ALA A 81 5.82 4.31 0.39
N ILE A 82 4.50 4.25 0.43
CA ILE A 82 3.73 4.09 1.67
C ILE A 82 3.68 2.62 2.04
N ALA A 83 3.41 1.78 1.05
CA ALA A 83 3.44 0.34 1.20
C ALA A 83 3.93 -0.33 -0.09
N MET A 84 4.40 -1.56 0.05
CA MET A 84 4.75 -2.43 -1.07
C MET A 84 4.34 -3.86 -0.75
N ALA A 85 3.82 -4.57 -1.74
CA ALA A 85 3.39 -5.96 -1.62
C ALA A 85 3.85 -6.76 -2.82
N GLU A 86 4.02 -8.07 -2.63
CA GLU A 86 4.16 -8.99 -3.74
C GLU A 86 2.83 -9.08 -4.50
N SER A 87 2.88 -8.97 -5.82
CA SER A 87 1.71 -9.07 -6.68
C SER A 87 1.39 -10.55 -6.91
N LEU A 88 0.31 -11.02 -6.28
CA LEU A 88 -0.12 -12.42 -6.30
C LEU A 88 -1.49 -12.53 -6.97
N SER A 89 -1.65 -13.47 -7.90
CA SER A 89 -2.90 -13.62 -8.67
C SER A 89 -4.11 -14.07 -7.83
N TRP A 90 -3.86 -14.71 -6.69
CA TRP A 90 -4.89 -15.27 -5.81
C TRP A 90 -5.28 -14.35 -4.64
N ARG A 91 -4.59 -13.22 -4.47
CA ARG A 91 -4.79 -12.29 -3.35
C ARG A 91 -4.73 -10.85 -3.82
N SER A 92 -5.67 -10.05 -3.36
CA SER A 92 -5.66 -8.61 -3.53
C SER A 92 -5.17 -7.92 -2.27
N VAL A 93 -4.49 -6.79 -2.46
CA VAL A 93 -4.10 -5.87 -1.40
C VAL A 93 -4.67 -4.50 -1.76
N LYS A 94 -5.41 -3.89 -0.84
CA LYS A 94 -5.88 -2.51 -0.95
C LYS A 94 -5.20 -1.66 0.12
N ILE A 95 -4.57 -0.58 -0.30
CA ILE A 95 -4.08 0.47 0.59
C ILE A 95 -5.00 1.66 0.44
N ASP A 96 -5.77 1.97 1.48
CA ASP A 96 -6.68 3.12 1.46
C ASP A 96 -7.04 3.59 2.87
N ARG A 97 -7.57 4.81 2.97
CA ARG A 97 -8.30 5.27 4.15
C ARG A 97 -9.73 4.76 4.10
N PHE A 98 -10.26 4.35 5.24
CA PHE A 98 -11.62 3.85 5.35
C PHE A 98 -12.48 4.75 6.24
N ASP A 99 -13.73 4.98 5.84
CA ASP A 99 -14.69 5.80 6.60
C ASP A 99 -15.30 5.02 7.79
N ASP A 100 -16.25 5.65 8.47
CA ASP A 100 -16.98 5.05 9.59
C ASP A 100 -17.80 3.81 9.22
N ASN A 101 -18.14 3.65 7.93
CA ASN A 101 -18.83 2.49 7.38
C ASN A 101 -17.87 1.43 6.81
N LEU A 102 -16.57 1.63 7.01
CA LEU A 102 -15.49 0.85 6.42
C LEU A 102 -15.57 0.77 4.89
N ILE A 103 -15.93 1.89 4.26
CA ILE A 103 -15.84 2.09 2.81
C ILE A 103 -14.52 2.81 2.53
N SER A 104 -13.78 2.31 1.55
CA SER A 104 -12.54 2.92 1.07
C SER A 104 -12.82 4.33 0.54
N TYR A 105 -11.85 5.23 0.65
CA TYR A 105 -12.05 6.63 0.30
C TYR A 105 -12.39 6.84 -1.17
N ASP A 106 -11.85 6.00 -2.06
CA ASP A 106 -12.20 5.98 -3.48
C ASP A 106 -13.60 5.38 -3.79
N GLY A 107 -14.32 4.92 -2.76
CA GLY A 107 -15.66 4.37 -2.88
C GLY A 107 -15.74 3.00 -3.56
N THR A 108 -14.62 2.28 -3.72
CA THR A 108 -14.57 1.02 -4.50
C THR A 108 -14.72 -0.23 -3.65
N LEU A 109 -14.36 -0.21 -2.36
CA LEU A 109 -14.33 -1.38 -1.50
C LEU A 109 -14.98 -1.10 -0.14
N ARG A 110 -15.81 -2.01 0.33
CA ARG A 110 -16.40 -2.01 1.67
C ARG A 110 -15.99 -3.27 2.44
N LEU A 111 -15.52 -3.08 3.67
CA LEU A 111 -15.09 -4.17 4.53
C LEU A 111 -16.24 -4.69 5.40
N ILE A 112 -16.37 -6.02 5.47
CA ILE A 112 -17.25 -6.73 6.39
C ILE A 112 -16.36 -7.50 7.35
N LEU A 113 -16.22 -7.00 8.58
CA LEU A 113 -15.37 -7.66 9.58
C LEU A 113 -15.98 -8.99 10.03
N SER A 114 -15.15 -10.02 10.11
CA SER A 114 -15.51 -11.30 10.70
C SER A 114 -14.69 -11.54 11.98
N PRO A 115 -15.12 -12.47 12.86
CA PRO A 115 -14.31 -12.88 14.01
C PRO A 115 -12.93 -13.47 13.65
N TYR A 116 -12.73 -13.86 12.38
CA TYR A 116 -11.49 -14.43 11.89
C TYR A 116 -10.58 -13.41 11.19
N THR A 117 -11.06 -12.17 10.99
CA THR A 117 -10.25 -11.11 10.41
C THR A 117 -9.15 -10.72 11.41
N ILE A 118 -7.89 -10.88 11.02
CA ILE A 118 -6.75 -10.47 11.83
C ILE A 118 -6.59 -8.95 11.69
N ILE A 119 -6.57 -8.24 12.80
CA ILE A 119 -6.39 -6.78 12.83
C ILE A 119 -5.16 -6.44 13.66
N GLU A 120 -4.17 -5.85 13.01
CA GLU A 120 -2.86 -5.60 13.62
C GLU A 120 -2.26 -4.26 13.21
N THR A 121 -1.26 -3.82 13.96
CA THR A 121 -0.37 -2.71 13.61
C THR A 121 0.74 -3.19 12.68
N GLN A 122 1.48 -2.26 12.06
CA GLN A 122 2.62 -2.58 11.19
C GLN A 122 3.69 -3.46 11.85
N ASN A 123 3.88 -3.34 13.17
CA ASN A 123 4.83 -4.17 13.93
C ASN A 123 4.22 -5.49 14.45
N GLY A 124 3.05 -5.90 13.94
CA GLY A 124 2.42 -7.19 14.23
C GLY A 124 1.73 -7.29 15.60
N GLN A 125 1.49 -6.18 16.29
CA GLN A 125 0.71 -6.19 17.53
C GLN A 125 -0.79 -6.13 17.23
N LEU A 126 -1.61 -6.72 18.10
CA LEU A 126 -3.06 -6.61 17.97
C LEU A 126 -3.51 -5.15 18.07
N TYR A 127 -4.42 -4.76 17.18
CA TYR A 127 -4.98 -3.40 17.15
C TYR A 127 -6.38 -3.40 17.78
N TYR A 128 -6.58 -2.53 18.77
CA TYR A 128 -7.81 -2.49 19.58
C TYR A 128 -8.65 -1.21 19.39
N CYS A 129 -8.20 -0.30 18.54
CA CYS A 129 -8.88 0.98 18.29
C CYS A 129 -9.83 0.89 17.08
N LYS A 130 -10.54 1.97 16.79
CA LYS A 130 -11.39 2.08 15.59
C LYS A 130 -10.51 2.02 14.33
N LEU A 131 -11.00 1.36 13.28
CA LEU A 131 -10.34 1.32 11.97
C LEU A 131 -10.62 2.56 11.12
N ALA A 132 -11.81 3.13 11.28
CA ALA A 132 -12.25 4.29 10.54
C ALA A 132 -11.31 5.49 10.77
N GLY A 133 -11.03 6.23 9.70
CA GLY A 133 -10.12 7.37 9.71
C GLY A 133 -8.63 6.99 9.61
N HIS A 134 -8.29 5.70 9.58
CA HIS A 134 -6.91 5.26 9.41
C HIS A 134 -6.66 4.75 7.99
N VAL A 135 -5.40 4.82 7.56
CA VAL A 135 -4.92 4.13 6.36
C VAL A 135 -4.69 2.66 6.70
N LEU A 136 -5.32 1.78 5.94
CA LEU A 136 -5.31 0.34 6.14
C LEU A 136 -4.65 -0.35 4.94
N ALA A 137 -3.83 -1.35 5.21
CA ALA A 137 -3.46 -2.39 4.26
C ALA A 137 -4.39 -3.58 4.43
N VAL A 138 -5.33 -3.74 3.51
CA VAL A 138 -6.36 -4.77 3.55
C VAL A 138 -5.98 -5.90 2.60
N GLN A 139 -5.85 -7.11 3.12
CA GLN A 139 -5.64 -8.32 2.35
C GLN A 139 -6.96 -9.09 2.25
N TYR A 140 -7.34 -9.44 1.02
CA TYR A 140 -8.56 -10.19 0.72
C TYR A 140 -8.38 -11.08 -0.51
N THR A 141 -9.08 -12.22 -0.55
CA THR A 141 -9.08 -13.13 -1.70
C THR A 141 -10.35 -13.06 -2.55
N ALA A 142 -11.48 -12.62 -1.98
CA ALA A 142 -12.76 -12.60 -2.66
C ALA A 142 -13.55 -11.30 -2.39
N THR A 143 -14.35 -10.90 -3.37
CA THR A 143 -15.27 -9.76 -3.27
C THR A 143 -16.61 -10.03 -3.97
N THR A 144 -17.65 -9.27 -3.61
CA THR A 144 -18.90 -9.23 -4.37
C THR A 144 -18.76 -8.41 -5.65
N ARG A 145 -19.69 -8.58 -6.60
CA ARG A 145 -19.76 -7.78 -7.84
C ARG A 145 -20.63 -6.51 -7.71
N SER A 146 -20.66 -5.89 -6.53
CA SER A 146 -21.39 -4.65 -6.27
C SER A 146 -20.47 -3.42 -6.36
N ILE A 147 -21.05 -2.22 -6.30
CA ILE A 147 -20.31 -0.95 -6.17
C ILE A 147 -20.84 -0.23 -4.91
N PRO A 148 -20.03 -0.09 -3.83
CA PRO A 148 -18.70 -0.68 -3.66
C PRO A 148 -18.73 -2.21 -3.64
N ALA A 149 -17.63 -2.84 -4.01
CA ALA A 149 -17.42 -4.27 -3.82
C ALA A 149 -17.32 -4.55 -2.32
N GLN A 150 -17.85 -5.68 -1.87
CA GLN A 150 -17.83 -6.05 -0.44
C GLN A 150 -16.91 -7.24 -0.22
N THR A 151 -16.12 -7.21 0.86
CA THR A 151 -15.18 -8.29 1.19
C THR A 151 -15.16 -8.60 2.69
N VAL A 152 -14.89 -9.85 3.04
CA VAL A 152 -14.48 -10.24 4.39
C VAL A 152 -12.96 -10.40 4.35
N PRO A 153 -12.18 -9.42 4.82
CA PRO A 153 -10.73 -9.48 4.70
C PRO A 153 -10.15 -10.53 5.65
N GLU A 154 -9.09 -11.21 5.21
CA GLU A 154 -8.35 -12.14 6.09
C GLU A 154 -7.43 -11.36 7.04
N ARG A 155 -6.86 -10.24 6.59
CA ARG A 155 -5.98 -9.38 7.39
C ARG A 155 -6.16 -7.90 7.09
N ILE A 156 -6.11 -7.10 8.15
CA ILE A 156 -6.05 -5.64 8.11
C ILE A 156 -4.85 -5.20 8.92
N THR A 157 -3.88 -4.55 8.26
CA THR A 157 -2.77 -3.89 8.95
C THR A 157 -3.00 -2.38 8.97
N VAL A 158 -3.03 -1.78 10.15
CA VAL A 158 -3.18 -0.33 10.33
C VAL A 158 -1.82 0.34 10.14
N LEU A 159 -1.71 1.24 9.15
CA LEU A 159 -0.42 1.82 8.75
C LEU A 159 0.03 3.02 9.58
N CYS A 160 -0.78 3.50 10.53
CA CYS A 160 -0.46 4.59 11.46
C CYS A 160 0.41 5.72 10.83
N VAL A 161 0.10 6.09 9.59
CA VAL A 161 0.86 7.12 8.89
C VAL A 161 0.51 8.46 9.53
N ASP A 162 1.53 9.18 9.99
CA ASP A 162 1.35 10.55 10.45
C ASP A 162 0.85 11.39 9.27
N GLU A 163 -0.23 12.13 9.50
CA GLU A 163 -0.69 13.15 8.55
C GLU A 163 0.44 14.18 8.44
N PRO A 164 1.04 14.42 7.25
CA PRO A 164 2.03 15.47 7.13
C PRO A 164 1.37 16.79 7.53
N GLN A 165 1.95 17.44 8.54
CA GLN A 165 1.58 18.80 8.97
C GLN A 165 1.91 19.82 7.89
#